data_AF-A0A6L9LDH7-F1
#
_entry.id   AF-A0A6L9LDH7-F1
#
_cell.length_a   1.000
_cell.length_b   1.000
_cell.length_c   1.000
_cell.angle_alpha   90.00
_cell.angle_beta   90.00
_cell.angle_gamma   90.00
#
_symmetry.space_group_name_H-M   'P 1'
#
loop_
_entity.id
_entity.type
_entity.pdbx_description
1 polymer ?
#
loop_
_entity_poly.entity_id
_entity_poly.type
_entity_poly.pdbx_seq_one_letter_code
_entity_poly.pdbx_strand_id
1 'polypeptide(L)'
;MFNDFFGDDVVLVPVPRSSLLVTGGLWPSKLIADELVNVGLAQIVMPYLQRAYAIQKSANSSPGNRPTIEDQYKSLVVQQLEVISPKRITIIDDVLTRGRTSFACALRLSEAFPDTEIRVFAPIRTQGLVDDIEQFAESATGDIVFDGYGDVNRHP
;
A
#
# COMPACT_ATOMS: atom_id res chain seq x y z
N MET A 1 14.71 -0.85 -11.17
CA MET A 1 14.32 -0.89 -9.74
C MET A 1 13.61 0.39 -9.30
N PHE A 2 14.17 1.60 -9.37
CA PHE A 2 13.41 2.81 -8.94
C PHE A 2 12.50 3.41 -10.02
N ASN A 3 12.96 3.56 -11.28
CA ASN A 3 12.16 4.10 -12.41
C ASN A 3 10.88 3.30 -12.72
N ASP A 4 10.88 2.07 -12.24
CA ASP A 4 9.80 1.12 -12.25
C ASP A 4 8.63 1.55 -11.35
N PHE A 5 8.92 2.13 -10.18
CA PHE A 5 7.95 2.52 -9.16
C PHE A 5 7.77 4.04 -9.06
N PHE A 6 8.64 4.82 -9.70
CA PHE A 6 8.73 6.26 -9.54
C PHE A 6 8.96 6.92 -10.90
N GLY A 7 8.60 8.19 -11.01
CA GLY A 7 8.68 8.94 -12.25
C GLY A 7 7.68 10.08 -12.31
N ASP A 8 7.87 10.95 -13.30
CA ASP A 8 7.03 12.12 -13.53
C ASP A 8 5.57 11.77 -13.87
N ASP A 9 5.34 10.58 -14.41
CA ASP A 9 4.05 10.06 -14.80
C ASP A 9 3.40 9.14 -13.75
N VAL A 10 4.00 9.06 -12.55
CA VAL A 10 3.53 8.21 -11.44
C VAL A 10 2.81 9.05 -10.39
N VAL A 11 1.58 8.64 -10.06
CA VAL A 11 0.85 9.16 -8.90
C VAL A 11 1.14 8.30 -7.68
N LEU A 12 1.57 8.92 -6.58
CA LEU A 12 1.75 8.20 -5.31
C LEU A 12 0.45 8.16 -4.52
N VAL A 13 0.03 6.95 -4.13
CA VAL A 13 -1.20 6.75 -3.35
C VAL A 13 -0.84 6.13 -1.99
N PRO A 14 -0.94 6.87 -0.88
CA PRO A 14 -0.61 6.33 0.43
C PRO A 14 -1.68 5.34 0.90
N VAL A 15 -1.25 4.20 1.47
CA VAL A 15 -2.15 3.24 2.13
C VAL A 15 -2.83 3.91 3.32
N PRO A 16 -4.17 3.88 3.45
CA PRO A 16 -4.84 4.52 4.57
C PRO A 16 -4.57 3.81 5.89
N ARG A 17 -4.56 4.60 6.97
CA ARG A 17 -4.45 4.08 8.35
C ARG A 17 -5.57 3.09 8.66
N SER A 18 -5.33 2.18 9.61
CA SER A 18 -6.36 1.24 10.09
C SER A 18 -7.52 1.95 10.80
N SER A 19 -7.25 3.10 11.40
CA SER A 19 -8.25 4.01 11.97
C SER A 19 -8.81 4.96 10.92
N LEU A 20 -9.95 5.58 11.21
CA LEU A 20 -10.43 6.74 10.46
C LEU A 20 -9.42 7.90 10.57
N LEU A 21 -9.42 8.76 9.55
CA LEU A 21 -8.60 9.97 9.55
C LEU A 21 -9.10 10.92 10.64
N VAL A 22 -8.18 11.34 11.50
CA VAL A 22 -8.41 12.34 12.54
C VAL A 22 -7.52 13.53 12.24
N THR A 23 -8.05 14.74 12.29
CA THR A 23 -7.29 15.98 12.10
C THR A 23 -6.08 16.01 13.04
N GLY A 24 -4.89 16.22 12.48
CA GLY A 24 -3.62 16.22 13.24
C GLY A 24 -3.06 14.83 13.57
N GLY A 25 -3.72 13.74 13.17
CA GLY A 25 -3.22 12.38 13.33
C GLY A 25 -2.08 12.05 12.35
N LEU A 26 -1.10 11.26 12.81
CA LEU A 26 -0.01 10.80 11.95
C LEU A 26 -0.49 9.77 10.92
N TRP A 27 -0.11 10.00 9.67
CA TRP A 27 -0.31 9.07 8.55
C TRP A 27 1.06 8.74 7.92
N PRO A 28 1.79 7.73 8.44
CA PRO A 28 3.18 7.47 8.03
C PRO A 28 3.37 7.22 6.54
N SER A 29 2.53 6.40 5.91
CA SER A 29 2.58 6.17 4.45
C SER A 29 2.39 7.45 3.64
N LYS A 30 1.54 8.38 4.10
CA LYS A 30 1.41 9.71 3.49
C LYS A 30 2.66 10.57 3.71
N LEU A 31 3.22 10.59 4.91
CA LEU A 31 4.46 11.31 5.18
C LEU A 31 5.62 10.82 4.29
N ILE A 32 5.73 9.50 4.10
CA ILE A 32 6.71 8.90 3.19
C ILE A 32 6.42 9.33 1.75
N ALA A 33 5.18 9.24 1.28
CA ALA A 33 4.81 9.66 -0.07
C ALA A 33 5.11 11.14 -0.34
N ASP A 34 4.79 12.02 0.61
CA ASP A 34 5.06 13.46 0.52
C ASP A 34 6.57 13.72 0.45
N GLU A 35 7.38 13.00 1.23
CA GLU A 35 8.84 13.13 1.17
C GLU A 35 9.41 12.63 -0.17
N LEU A 36 8.87 11.53 -0.72
CA LEU A 36 9.29 11.02 -2.03
C LEU A 36 9.04 12.05 -3.15
N VAL A 37 7.93 12.79 -3.08
CA VAL A 37 7.68 13.93 -3.99
C VAL A 37 8.64 15.08 -3.71
N ASN A 38 8.87 15.43 -2.44
CA ASN A 38 9.77 16.51 -2.03
C ASN A 38 11.21 16.30 -2.55
N VAL A 39 11.70 15.06 -2.57
CA VAL A 39 13.02 14.72 -3.11
C VAL A 39 13.03 14.50 -4.63
N GLY A 40 11.90 14.68 -5.31
CA GLY A 40 11.78 14.64 -6.77
C GLY A 40 11.66 13.25 -7.38
N LEU A 41 11.21 12.23 -6.64
CA LEU A 41 10.99 10.88 -7.18
C LEU A 41 9.61 10.73 -7.85
N ALA A 42 8.65 11.59 -7.53
CA ALA A 42 7.36 11.66 -8.21
C ALA A 42 6.83 13.09 -8.17
N GLN A 43 5.81 13.40 -8.98
CA GLN A 43 5.26 14.75 -9.03
C GLN A 43 4.17 15.01 -8.00
N ILE A 44 3.38 13.99 -7.65
CA ILE A 44 2.17 14.22 -6.86
C ILE A 44 1.80 13.03 -5.97
N VAL A 45 1.24 13.37 -4.81
CA VAL A 45 0.57 12.44 -3.90
C VAL A 45 -0.94 12.67 -4.00
N MET A 46 -1.69 11.63 -4.36
CA MET A 46 -3.16 11.66 -4.39
C MET A 46 -3.72 10.60 -3.43
N PRO A 47 -4.35 11.00 -2.31
CA PRO A 47 -4.91 10.07 -1.33
C PRO A 47 -6.27 9.52 -1.79
N TYR A 48 -6.30 8.81 -2.93
CA TYR A 48 -7.52 8.24 -3.48
C TYR A 48 -8.20 7.22 -2.55
N LEU A 49 -7.45 6.60 -1.62
CA LEU A 49 -7.98 5.58 -0.73
C LEU A 49 -8.27 6.15 0.66
N GLN A 50 -9.47 5.89 1.15
CA GLN A 50 -9.88 6.15 2.53
C GLN A 50 -10.59 4.95 3.12
N ARG A 51 -10.68 4.91 4.46
CA ARG A 51 -11.53 3.92 5.12
C ARG A 51 -12.93 4.47 5.36
N ALA A 52 -13.94 3.71 4.94
CA ALA A 52 -15.34 3.94 5.31
C ALA A 52 -15.59 3.65 6.80
N TYR A 53 -14.85 2.70 7.37
CA TYR A 53 -14.90 2.36 8.80
C TYR A 53 -13.55 1.86 9.28
N ALA A 54 -13.26 2.05 10.57
CA ALA A 54 -12.02 1.58 11.17
C ALA A 54 -11.97 0.05 11.22
N ILE A 55 -10.77 -0.50 11.08
CA ILE A 55 -10.51 -1.93 11.26
C ILE A 55 -9.43 -2.14 12.33
N GLN A 56 -9.40 -3.34 12.90
CA GLN A 56 -8.33 -3.72 13.82
C GLN A 56 -6.97 -3.70 13.10
N LYS A 57 -5.95 -3.15 13.75
CA LYS A 57 -4.59 -3.14 13.21
C LYS A 57 -4.03 -4.57 13.22
N SER A 58 -3.54 -5.06 12.08
CA SER A 58 -2.97 -6.42 11.95
C SER A 58 -1.83 -6.71 12.93
N ALA A 59 -1.04 -5.70 13.30
CA ALA A 59 0.03 -5.82 14.29
C ALA A 59 -0.48 -6.11 15.71
N ASN A 60 -1.71 -5.69 16.02
CA ASN A 60 -2.34 -5.86 17.34
C ASN A 60 -3.28 -7.08 17.37
N SER A 61 -3.38 -7.84 16.27
CA SER A 61 -4.25 -9.00 16.18
C SER A 61 -3.48 -10.29 16.45
N SER A 62 -4.02 -11.11 17.35
CA SER A 62 -3.60 -12.49 17.53
C SER A 62 -3.69 -13.28 16.20
N PRO A 63 -2.86 -14.33 16.01
CA PRO A 63 -3.03 -15.26 14.91
C PRO A 63 -4.49 -15.75 14.83
N GLY A 64 -5.13 -15.64 13.67
CA GLY A 64 -6.55 -15.95 13.46
C GLY A 64 -7.50 -14.74 13.52
N ASN A 65 -7.16 -13.67 14.23
CA ASN A 65 -7.98 -12.44 14.35
C ASN A 65 -7.45 -11.28 13.48
N ARG A 66 -6.52 -11.56 12.59
CA ARG A 66 -5.97 -10.57 11.66
C ARG A 66 -7.01 -10.31 10.56
N PRO A 67 -7.31 -9.05 10.22
CA PRO A 67 -8.22 -8.75 9.12
C PRO A 67 -7.83 -9.51 7.86
N THR A 68 -8.83 -10.11 7.24
CA THR A 68 -8.71 -10.79 5.94
C THR A 68 -8.56 -9.76 4.81
N ILE A 69 -8.24 -10.23 3.60
CA ILE A 69 -8.24 -9.35 2.42
C ILE A 69 -9.64 -8.77 2.19
N GLU A 70 -10.68 -9.56 2.40
CA GLU A 70 -12.07 -9.12 2.27
C GLU A 70 -12.41 -8.01 3.28
N ASP A 71 -11.98 -8.14 4.54
CA ASP A 71 -12.17 -7.09 5.56
C ASP A 71 -11.45 -5.79 5.17
N GLN A 72 -10.22 -5.90 4.67
CA GLN A 72 -9.47 -4.76 4.17
C GLN A 72 -10.22 -4.11 3.01
N TYR A 73 -10.59 -4.89 1.99
CA TYR A 73 -11.28 -4.43 0.79
C TYR A 73 -12.61 -3.73 1.10
N LYS A 74 -13.46 -4.34 1.93
CA LYS A 74 -14.79 -3.79 2.28
C LYS A 74 -14.69 -2.48 3.04
N SER A 75 -13.62 -2.31 3.84
CA SER A 75 -13.42 -1.07 4.58
C SER A 75 -12.90 0.08 3.72
N LEU A 76 -12.38 -0.19 2.52
CA LEU A 76 -11.78 0.81 1.64
C LEU A 76 -12.83 1.41 0.70
N VAL A 77 -12.73 2.72 0.49
CA VAL A 77 -13.46 3.47 -0.53
C VAL A 77 -12.47 4.28 -1.35
N VAL A 78 -12.76 4.39 -2.65
CA VAL A 78 -12.01 5.23 -3.57
C VAL A 78 -12.70 6.59 -3.71
N GLN A 79 -11.95 7.66 -3.44
CA GLN A 79 -12.35 9.02 -3.74
C GLN A 79 -11.77 9.41 -5.09
N GLN A 80 -12.55 9.18 -6.14
CA GLN A 80 -12.20 9.62 -7.48
C GLN A 80 -12.51 11.11 -7.60
N LEU A 81 -11.48 11.93 -7.43
CA LEU A 81 -11.58 13.38 -7.49
C LEU A 81 -11.26 13.94 -8.88
N GLU A 82 -10.77 13.09 -9.80
CA GLU A 82 -10.19 13.53 -11.07
C GLU A 82 -10.98 13.07 -12.29
N VAL A 83 -10.95 13.92 -13.32
CA VAL A 83 -11.57 13.68 -14.64
C VAL A 83 -10.72 12.77 -15.52
N ILE A 84 -9.40 12.72 -15.28
CA ILE A 84 -8.44 11.93 -16.06
C ILE A 84 -7.83 10.88 -15.15
N SER A 85 -7.89 9.61 -15.56
CA SER A 85 -7.26 8.51 -14.83
C SER A 85 -5.73 8.56 -14.95
N PRO A 86 -4.98 8.31 -13.87
CA PRO A 86 -3.53 8.22 -13.93
C PRO A 86 -3.10 6.97 -14.71
N LYS A 87 -2.00 7.06 -15.47
CA LYS A 87 -1.48 5.89 -16.19
C LYS A 87 -0.76 4.91 -15.28
N ARG A 88 -0.07 5.42 -14.26
CA ARG A 88 0.72 4.64 -13.31
C ARG A 88 0.44 5.13 -11.90
N ILE A 89 0.18 4.20 -11.00
CA ILE A 89 0.07 4.42 -9.57
C ILE A 89 1.12 3.59 -8.85
N THR A 90 1.78 4.20 -7.87
CA THR A 90 2.54 3.48 -6.87
C THR A 90 1.89 3.67 -5.50
N ILE A 91 1.42 2.56 -4.93
CA ILE A 91 0.88 2.50 -3.58
C ILE A 91 2.05 2.57 -2.60
N ILE A 92 2.01 3.54 -1.68
CA ILE A 92 3.04 3.74 -0.66
C ILE A 92 2.56 3.18 0.67
N ASP A 93 3.29 2.21 1.22
CA ASP A 93 3.07 1.66 2.56
C ASP A 93 4.29 1.94 3.46
N ASP A 94 4.10 1.99 4.77
CA ASP A 94 5.20 2.17 5.71
C ASP A 94 5.90 0.83 6.01
N VAL A 95 5.13 -0.25 6.15
CA VAL A 95 5.63 -1.60 6.45
C VAL A 95 4.86 -2.67 5.68
N LEU A 96 5.54 -3.35 4.75
CA LEU A 96 5.00 -4.51 4.05
C LEU A 96 5.15 -5.78 4.88
N THR A 97 4.03 -6.26 5.44
CA THR A 97 3.98 -7.52 6.20
C THR A 97 3.67 -8.72 5.28
N ARG A 98 2.43 -9.23 5.31
CA ARG A 98 1.93 -10.25 4.38
C ARG A 98 1.49 -9.67 3.04
N GLY A 99 1.18 -8.36 2.98
CA GLY A 99 0.71 -7.69 1.77
C GLY A 99 -0.81 -7.62 1.62
N ARG A 100 -1.60 -8.11 2.58
CA ARG A 100 -3.09 -8.11 2.51
C ARG A 100 -3.67 -6.71 2.29
N THR A 101 -3.20 -5.72 3.05
CA THR A 101 -3.66 -4.34 2.93
C THR A 101 -3.28 -3.76 1.57
N SER A 102 -2.02 -3.91 1.16
CA SER A 102 -1.53 -3.42 -0.13
C SER A 102 -2.28 -4.07 -1.31
N PHE A 103 -2.55 -5.37 -1.23
CA PHE A 103 -3.35 -6.10 -2.22
C PHE A 103 -4.79 -5.59 -2.29
N ALA A 104 -5.46 -5.41 -1.14
CA ALA A 104 -6.82 -4.85 -1.11
C ALA A 104 -6.87 -3.41 -1.64
N CYS A 105 -5.84 -2.61 -1.39
CA CYS A 105 -5.69 -1.27 -1.96
C CYS A 105 -5.54 -1.33 -3.49
N ALA A 106 -4.66 -2.20 -3.99
CA ALA A 106 -4.46 -2.42 -5.42
C ALA A 106 -5.74 -2.88 -6.10
N LEU A 107 -6.48 -3.82 -5.51
CA LEU A 107 -7.75 -4.30 -6.03
C LEU A 107 -8.78 -3.16 -6.17
N ARG A 108 -8.94 -2.33 -5.13
CA ARG A 108 -9.84 -1.16 -5.18
C ARG A 108 -9.44 -0.14 -6.24
N LEU A 109 -8.15 0.12 -6.37
CA LEU A 109 -7.64 1.06 -7.37
C LEU A 109 -7.78 0.50 -8.78
N SER A 110 -7.58 -0.80 -9.01
CA SER A 110 -7.78 -1.41 -10.33
C SER A 110 -9.25 -1.40 -10.76
N GLU A 111 -10.19 -1.51 -9.82
CA GLU A 111 -11.62 -1.37 -10.11
C GLU A 111 -11.97 0.07 -10.53
N ALA A 112 -11.40 1.06 -9.86
CA ALA A 112 -11.64 2.48 -10.14
C ALA A 112 -10.88 2.99 -11.37
N PHE A 113 -9.71 2.41 -11.66
CA PHE A 113 -8.83 2.78 -12.75
C PHE A 113 -8.35 1.52 -13.52
N PRO A 114 -9.21 0.95 -14.40
CA PRO A 114 -8.95 -0.35 -15.04
C PRO A 114 -7.71 -0.41 -15.94
N ASP A 115 -7.32 0.73 -16.51
CA ASP A 115 -6.20 0.83 -17.46
C ASP A 115 -4.90 1.33 -16.80
N THR A 116 -4.89 1.43 -15.46
CA THR A 116 -3.76 1.95 -14.70
C THR A 116 -2.82 0.84 -14.25
N GLU A 117 -1.53 1.02 -14.50
CA GLU A 117 -0.51 0.15 -13.92
C GLU A 117 -0.37 0.46 -12.42
N ILE A 118 -0.48 -0.56 -11.57
CA ILE A 118 -0.40 -0.41 -10.12
C ILE A 118 0.79 -1.18 -9.57
N ARG A 119 1.66 -0.48 -8.84
CA ARG A 119 2.78 -1.07 -8.09
C ARG A 119 2.68 -0.74 -6.61
N VAL A 120 3.47 -1.42 -5.78
CA VAL A 120 3.53 -1.19 -4.33
C VAL A 120 4.98 -0.94 -3.92
N PHE A 121 5.22 0.14 -3.19
CA PHE A 121 6.50 0.42 -2.56
C PHE A 121 6.34 0.51 -1.04
N ALA A 122 7.24 -0.14 -0.32
CA ALA A 122 7.36 -0.01 1.12
C ALA A 122 8.85 -0.02 1.52
N PRO A 123 9.30 0.92 2.35
CA PRO A 123 10.70 0.99 2.76
C PRO A 123 11.09 -0.14 3.73
N ILE A 124 10.10 -0.75 4.40
CA ILE A 124 10.30 -1.80 5.39
C ILE A 124 9.47 -3.02 4.98
N ARG A 125 10.06 -4.22 5.04
CA ARG A 125 9.35 -5.50 4.87
C ARG A 125 9.66 -6.46 6.02
N THR A 126 8.71 -7.30 6.39
CA THR A 126 9.01 -8.43 7.29
C THR A 126 9.64 -9.58 6.49
N GLN A 127 10.68 -10.22 7.04
CA GLN A 127 11.37 -11.36 6.42
C GLN A 127 10.87 -12.74 6.91
N GLY A 128 9.90 -12.78 7.82
CA GLY A 128 9.47 -14.02 8.46
C GLY A 128 10.29 -14.33 9.72
N LEU A 129 10.37 -15.61 10.09
CA LEU A 129 11.27 -16.08 11.14
C LEU A 129 12.66 -16.23 10.52
N VAL A 130 13.44 -15.16 10.55
CA VAL A 130 14.88 -15.19 10.28
C VAL A 130 15.55 -14.92 11.61
N ASP A 131 16.51 -15.76 11.99
CA ASP A 131 17.14 -15.71 13.32
C ASP A 131 17.93 -14.42 13.55
N ASP A 132 18.43 -13.79 12.47
CA ASP A 132 19.10 -12.49 12.53
C ASP A 132 18.97 -11.72 11.19
N ILE A 133 19.11 -10.39 11.24
CA ILE A 133 19.11 -9.53 10.05
C ILE A 133 20.57 -9.26 9.68
N GLU A 134 21.11 -10.01 8.73
CA GLU A 134 22.52 -9.88 8.32
C GLU A 134 22.80 -8.60 7.52
N GLN A 135 21.78 -8.02 6.86
CA GLN A 135 21.91 -6.81 6.06
C GLN A 135 20.65 -5.92 6.14
N PHE A 136 20.83 -4.66 6.56
CA PHE A 136 19.74 -3.69 6.71
C PHE A 136 19.15 -3.17 5.39
N ALA A 137 19.86 -3.33 4.27
CA ALA A 137 19.53 -2.70 2.99
C ALA A 137 19.51 -3.71 1.83
N GLU A 138 18.78 -4.82 1.98
CA GLU A 138 18.48 -5.74 0.88
C GLU A 138 17.10 -5.42 0.29
N SER A 139 17.10 -4.73 -0.87
CA SER A 139 15.88 -4.51 -1.64
C SER A 139 15.41 -5.81 -2.29
N ALA A 140 14.09 -5.99 -2.35
CA ALA A 140 13.45 -7.13 -3.01
C ALA A 140 12.36 -6.62 -3.97
N THR A 141 12.11 -7.32 -5.06
CA THR A 141 11.12 -6.93 -6.06
C THR A 141 10.47 -8.17 -6.64
N GLY A 142 9.15 -8.23 -6.53
CA GLY A 142 8.35 -9.27 -7.15
C GLY A 142 6.88 -9.10 -6.81
N ASP A 143 6.13 -10.20 -6.84
CA ASP A 143 4.68 -10.14 -6.93
C ASP A 143 3.98 -10.44 -5.59
N ILE A 144 2.83 -9.79 -5.37
CA ILE A 144 1.88 -10.14 -4.33
C ILE A 144 0.70 -10.83 -5.02
N VAL A 145 0.57 -12.15 -4.83
CA VAL A 145 -0.41 -12.98 -5.54
C VAL A 145 -1.47 -13.49 -4.58
N PHE A 146 -2.73 -13.39 -4.97
CA PHE A 146 -3.84 -14.00 -4.23
C PHE A 146 -3.74 -15.53 -4.30
N ASP A 147 -3.86 -16.20 -3.17
CA ASP A 147 -3.67 -17.65 -3.07
C ASP A 147 -4.89 -18.47 -3.52
N GLY A 148 -6.02 -17.81 -3.80
CA GLY A 148 -7.29 -18.47 -4.14
C GLY A 148 -8.13 -18.90 -2.92
N TYR A 149 -7.59 -18.77 -1.71
CA TYR A 149 -8.19 -19.23 -0.45
C TYR A 149 -8.41 -18.09 0.57
N GLY A 150 -8.22 -16.83 0.16
CA GLY A 150 -8.52 -15.66 1.00
C GLY A 150 -7.30 -14.96 1.59
N ASP A 151 -6.08 -15.36 1.19
CA ASP A 151 -4.83 -14.71 1.59
C ASP A 151 -3.94 -14.37 0.38
N VAL A 152 -2.78 -13.78 0.65
CA VAL A 152 -1.77 -13.43 -0.35
C VAL A 152 -0.40 -13.99 0.00
N ASN A 153 0.32 -14.37 -1.05
CA ASN A 153 1.72 -14.76 -0.98
C ASN A 153 2.59 -13.69 -1.65
N ARG A 154 3.76 -13.46 -1.07
CA ARG A 154 4.79 -12.60 -1.65
C ARG A 154 5.83 -13.48 -2.31
N HIS A 155 6.18 -13.15 -3.55
CA HIS A 155 7.24 -13.81 -4.31
C HIS A 155 8.33 -12.76 -4.59
N PRO A 156 9.19 -12.46 -3.58
CA PRO A 156 10.21 -11.41 -3.64
C PRO A 156 11.38 -11.70 -4.58
#